data_AF-A0A2H6EKY7-F1
#
_entry.id   AF-A0A2H6EKY7-F1
#
_cell.length_a   1.000
_cell.length_b   1.000
_cell.length_c   1.000
_cell.angle_alpha   90.00
_cell.angle_beta   90.00
_cell.angle_gamma   90.00
#
_symmetry.space_group_name_H-M   'P 1'
#
loop_
_entity.id
_entity.type
_entity.pdbx_description
1 polymer ?
#
loop_
_entity_poly.entity_id
_entity_poly.type
_entity_poly.pdbx_seq_one_letter_code
_entity_poly.pdbx_strand_id
1 'polypeptide(L)'
;MKKYIIFLLASLLILLFFFSSESGKSILVNISHKSDSLKNYREVKKAEVIEMKYQINKHDSEWEKELTPEQYKVLRERGTEQQFSGKFYKNHETGDYICAACGNLLFKSDTKYNSGSGWPSYWEPAADSSVVLVEDNSFGMTRTEVICARCGSHLGHVFDDGPNPTGKRYCINSISMEFDKDTAKKGK
;
A
#
# COMPACT_ATOMS: atom_id res chain seq x y z
N MET A 1 59.25 -23.64 5.46
CA MET A 1 58.67 -23.71 4.09
C MET A 1 57.57 -24.78 3.94
N LYS A 2 56.68 -24.97 4.94
CA LYS A 2 55.57 -25.95 4.89
C LYS A 2 54.20 -25.40 5.30
N LYS A 3 54.08 -24.08 5.57
CA LYS A 3 52.81 -23.45 5.96
C LYS A 3 52.11 -22.66 4.83
N TYR A 4 52.79 -22.42 3.70
CA TYR A 4 52.23 -21.68 2.55
C TYR A 4 51.59 -22.56 1.47
N ILE A 5 51.70 -23.89 1.55
CA ILE A 5 51.17 -24.82 0.53
C ILE A 5 49.68 -25.15 0.76
N ILE A 6 49.18 -25.01 2.00
CA ILE A 6 47.78 -25.33 2.32
C ILE A 6 46.82 -24.20 1.90
N PHE A 7 47.29 -22.94 1.83
CA PHE A 7 46.47 -21.82 1.37
C PHE A 7 46.32 -21.70 -0.15
N LEU A 8 47.22 -22.32 -0.93
CA LEU A 8 47.15 -22.30 -2.40
C LEU A 8 46.24 -23.38 -3.00
N LEU A 9 45.84 -24.39 -2.23
CA LEU A 9 44.90 -25.43 -2.67
C LEU A 9 43.43 -25.07 -2.37
N ALA A 10 43.18 -24.12 -1.46
CA ALA A 10 41.83 -23.66 -1.13
C ALA A 10 41.30 -22.55 -2.05
N SER A 11 42.16 -21.86 -2.81
CA SER A 11 41.74 -20.79 -3.73
C SER A 11 41.46 -21.25 -5.16
N LEU A 12 41.77 -22.50 -5.51
CA LEU A 12 41.54 -23.05 -6.86
C LEU A 12 40.23 -23.86 -6.97
N LEU A 13 39.55 -24.14 -5.86
CA LEU A 13 38.32 -24.95 -5.82
C LEU A 13 37.02 -24.13 -5.68
N ILE A 14 37.11 -22.81 -5.50
CA ILE A 14 35.93 -21.91 -5.44
C ILE A 14 35.73 -21.16 -6.78
N LEU A 15 36.63 -21.35 -7.75
CA LEU A 15 36.53 -20.82 -9.11
C LEU A 15 35.88 -21.80 -10.12
N LEU A 16 35.22 -22.86 -9.64
CA LEU A 16 34.40 -23.77 -10.44
C LEU A 16 32.90 -23.71 -10.10
N PHE A 17 32.47 -22.75 -9.27
CA PHE A 17 31.04 -22.47 -9.03
C PHE A 17 30.46 -21.39 -9.96
N PHE A 18 31.17 -21.05 -11.03
CA PHE A 18 30.64 -20.33 -12.19
C PHE A 18 30.72 -21.28 -13.38
N PHE A 19 29.68 -22.07 -13.63
CA PHE A 19 29.24 -22.58 -14.94
C PHE A 19 28.21 -23.69 -14.72
N SER A 20 26.94 -23.29 -14.62
CA SER A 20 25.80 -24.12 -15.03
C SER A 20 24.63 -23.17 -15.30
N SER A 21 24.74 -22.57 -16.48
CA SER A 21 23.57 -22.23 -17.28
C SER A 21 22.80 -23.52 -17.50
N GLU A 22 21.57 -23.59 -17.00
CA GLU A 22 20.57 -24.46 -17.60
C GLU A 22 19.26 -23.68 -17.71
N SER A 23 19.05 -23.26 -18.94
CA SER A 23 17.81 -22.84 -19.60
C SER A 23 16.53 -23.30 -18.92
N GLY A 24 15.62 -22.34 -18.74
CA GLY A 24 14.22 -22.59 -18.42
C GLY A 24 13.62 -23.68 -19.30
N LYS A 25 13.19 -24.76 -18.66
CA LYS A 25 12.23 -25.69 -19.24
C LYS A 25 10.85 -25.06 -19.08
N SER A 26 10.41 -24.40 -20.15
CA SER A 26 9.00 -24.18 -20.42
C SER A 26 8.28 -25.53 -20.36
N ILE A 27 7.44 -25.72 -19.35
CA ILE A 27 6.49 -26.83 -19.32
C ILE A 27 5.45 -26.54 -20.41
N LEU A 28 5.63 -27.15 -21.58
CA LEU A 28 4.57 -27.25 -22.58
C LEU A 28 3.55 -28.26 -22.05
N VAL A 29 2.51 -27.76 -21.38
CA VAL A 29 1.32 -28.56 -21.10
C VAL A 29 0.59 -28.76 -22.43
N ASN A 30 0.66 -29.99 -22.93
CA ASN A 30 -0.02 -30.41 -24.14
C ASN A 30 -1.51 -30.57 -23.82
N ILE A 31 -2.30 -29.52 -24.01
CA ILE A 31 -3.76 -29.59 -23.85
C ILE A 31 -4.35 -30.07 -25.17
N SER A 32 -4.57 -31.38 -25.25
CA SER A 32 -5.46 -31.99 -26.22
C SER A 32 -6.86 -31.40 -26.03
N HIS A 33 -7.26 -30.49 -26.92
CA HIS A 33 -8.62 -29.99 -27.02
C HIS A 33 -9.58 -31.16 -27.28
N LYS A 34 -10.42 -31.47 -26.29
CA LYS A 34 -11.76 -31.99 -26.56
C LYS A 34 -12.76 -31.19 -25.75
N SER A 35 -13.68 -30.61 -26.50
CA SER A 35 -14.83 -29.83 -26.08
C SER A 35 -15.55 -30.45 -24.89
N ASP A 36 -15.58 -29.74 -23.77
CA ASP A 36 -16.80 -29.65 -22.97
C ASP A 36 -16.81 -28.34 -22.19
N SER A 37 -17.82 -27.55 -22.53
CA SER A 37 -17.93 -26.13 -22.30
C SER A 37 -18.65 -25.85 -20.97
N LEU A 38 -18.33 -24.69 -20.39
CA LEU A 38 -19.16 -23.90 -19.46
C LEU A 38 -19.34 -24.34 -18.00
N LYS A 39 -18.90 -25.52 -17.55
CA LYS A 39 -19.02 -25.87 -16.11
C LYS A 39 -17.89 -25.34 -15.22
N ASN A 40 -16.72 -25.05 -15.78
CA ASN A 40 -15.50 -24.75 -15.01
C ASN A 40 -15.24 -23.24 -14.76
N TYR A 41 -16.03 -22.33 -15.33
CA TYR A 41 -15.79 -20.88 -15.20
C TYR A 41 -15.97 -20.35 -13.76
N ARG A 42 -16.83 -21.00 -12.95
CA ARG A 42 -17.08 -20.60 -11.55
C ARG A 42 -15.98 -21.07 -10.58
N GLU A 43 -15.33 -22.20 -10.85
CA GLU A 43 -14.28 -22.73 -9.97
C GLU A 43 -12.94 -22.06 -10.23
N VAL A 44 -12.62 -21.74 -11.49
CA VAL A 44 -11.38 -21.04 -11.86
C VAL A 44 -11.33 -19.62 -11.28
N LYS A 45 -12.47 -18.91 -11.14
CA LYS A 45 -12.51 -17.57 -10.52
C LYS A 45 -12.22 -17.55 -9.01
N LYS A 46 -12.30 -18.69 -8.33
CA LYS A 46 -12.08 -18.75 -6.87
C LYS A 46 -10.60 -18.80 -6.49
N ALA A 47 -9.72 -19.11 -7.45
CA ALA A 47 -8.32 -19.41 -7.23
C ALA A 47 -7.37 -18.38 -7.87
N GLU A 48 -7.67 -17.09 -7.76
CA GLU A 48 -6.63 -16.04 -7.89
C GLU A 48 -7.08 -14.73 -7.22
N VAL A 49 -7.58 -14.84 -5.99
CA VAL A 49 -7.60 -13.70 -5.08
C VAL A 49 -6.44 -13.97 -4.13
N ILE A 50 -5.32 -13.27 -4.31
CA ILE A 50 -4.33 -13.17 -3.24
C ILE A 50 -5.08 -12.48 -2.10
N GLU A 51 -5.53 -13.26 -1.12
CA GLU A 51 -6.17 -12.75 0.08
C GLU A 51 -5.08 -11.98 0.83
N MET A 52 -4.95 -10.69 0.53
CA MET A 52 -4.14 -9.77 1.31
C MET A 52 -4.84 -9.66 2.66
N LYS A 53 -4.44 -10.55 3.57
CA LYS A 53 -5.00 -10.67 4.90
C LYS A 53 -4.45 -9.53 5.73
N TYR A 54 -5.19 -8.45 5.81
CA TYR A 54 -4.88 -7.33 6.69
C TYR A 54 -4.97 -7.78 8.15
N GLN A 55 -4.44 -7.02 9.10
CA GLN A 55 -4.59 -7.36 10.51
C GLN A 55 -6.07 -7.30 10.94
N ILE A 56 -6.84 -6.38 10.36
CA ILE A 56 -8.28 -6.27 10.54
C ILE A 56 -8.96 -6.68 9.23
N ASN A 57 -9.64 -7.83 9.27
CA ASN A 57 -10.50 -8.29 8.18
C ASN A 57 -11.92 -8.37 8.73
N LYS A 58 -12.77 -7.45 8.27
CA LYS A 58 -14.22 -7.46 8.51
C LYS A 58 -14.94 -7.57 7.18
N HIS A 59 -16.14 -8.12 7.21
CA HIS A 59 -17.03 -8.09 6.06
C HIS A 59 -17.52 -6.66 5.80
N ASP A 60 -17.85 -6.37 4.54
CA ASP A 60 -18.33 -5.04 4.15
C ASP A 60 -19.61 -4.64 4.91
N SER A 61 -20.49 -5.58 5.22
CA SER A 61 -21.69 -5.35 6.04
C SER A 61 -21.42 -4.98 7.50
N GLU A 62 -20.22 -5.29 8.02
CA GLU A 62 -19.78 -4.81 9.33
C GLU A 62 -19.26 -3.37 9.22
N TRP A 63 -18.50 -3.07 8.16
CA TRP A 63 -18.03 -1.72 7.89
C TRP A 63 -19.18 -0.74 7.64
N GLU A 64 -20.23 -1.13 6.91
CA GLU A 64 -21.43 -0.31 6.69
C GLU A 64 -22.13 0.10 7.99
N LYS A 65 -21.99 -0.68 9.06
CA LYS A 65 -22.59 -0.38 10.38
C LYS A 65 -21.71 0.53 11.24
N GLU A 66 -20.40 0.48 11.05
CA GLU A 66 -19.42 1.22 11.86
C GLU A 66 -19.05 2.57 11.25
N LEU A 67 -19.09 2.69 9.93
CA LEU A 67 -18.71 3.89 9.18
C LEU A 67 -19.93 4.73 8.84
N THR A 68 -19.75 6.05 8.73
CA THR A 68 -20.78 6.87 8.06
C THR A 68 -20.89 6.50 6.59
N PRO A 69 -22.01 6.80 5.90
CA PRO A 69 -22.16 6.53 4.48
C PRO A 69 -21.02 7.12 3.62
N GLU A 70 -20.58 8.33 3.94
CA GLU A 70 -19.50 9.02 3.24
C GLU A 70 -18.14 8.37 3.52
N GLN A 71 -17.89 7.99 4.78
CA GLN A 71 -16.70 7.23 5.17
C GLN A 71 -16.65 5.89 4.45
N TYR A 72 -17.75 5.15 4.41
CA TYR A 72 -17.83 3.87 3.72
C TYR A 72 -17.52 4.02 2.23
N LYS A 73 -18.15 5.00 1.56
CA LYS A 73 -17.91 5.30 0.15
C LYS A 73 -16.44 5.59 -0.14
N VAL A 74 -15.77 6.39 0.69
CA VAL A 74 -14.34 6.69 0.51
C VAL A 74 -13.48 5.47 0.86
N LEU A 75 -13.60 4.93 2.07
CA LEU A 75 -12.69 3.93 2.64
C LEU A 75 -12.85 2.54 2.02
N ARG A 76 -14.05 2.16 1.57
CA ARG A 76 -14.35 0.80 1.08
C ARG A 76 -14.62 0.77 -0.42
N GLU A 77 -15.33 1.76 -0.94
CA GLU A 77 -15.67 1.84 -2.37
C GLU A 77 -14.66 2.65 -3.20
N ARG A 78 -13.53 3.06 -2.61
CA ARG A 78 -12.46 3.86 -3.25
C ARG A 78 -12.98 5.19 -3.82
N GLY A 79 -13.97 5.77 -3.16
CA GLY A 79 -14.47 7.10 -3.48
C GLY A 79 -13.46 8.20 -3.19
N THR A 80 -13.70 9.38 -3.75
CA THR A 80 -12.89 10.58 -3.51
C THR A 80 -13.81 11.71 -3.06
N GLU A 81 -13.44 12.39 -1.96
CA GLU A 81 -14.16 13.58 -1.50
C GLU A 81 -13.94 14.75 -2.45
N GLN A 82 -14.87 15.71 -2.49
CA GLN A 82 -14.70 16.90 -3.33
C GLN A 82 -13.50 17.74 -2.89
N GLN A 83 -12.75 18.29 -3.84
CA GLN A 83 -11.65 19.21 -3.54
C GLN A 83 -12.11 20.40 -2.65
N PHE A 84 -11.26 20.81 -1.72
CA PHE A 84 -11.46 21.94 -0.81
C PHE A 84 -12.67 21.84 0.15
N SER A 85 -13.31 20.67 0.27
CA SER A 85 -14.46 20.48 1.16
C SER A 85 -14.13 19.71 2.45
N GLY A 86 -13.07 18.90 2.44
CA GLY A 86 -12.73 18.04 3.57
C GLY A 86 -12.36 18.80 4.84
N LYS A 87 -12.55 18.18 6.01
CA LYS A 87 -12.25 18.81 7.32
C LYS A 87 -10.77 19.15 7.52
N PHE A 88 -9.84 18.46 6.85
CA PHE A 88 -8.41 18.51 7.20
C PHE A 88 -7.50 19.16 6.18
N TYR A 89 -7.98 19.57 5.00
CA TYR A 89 -7.09 20.18 3.99
C TYR A 89 -6.39 21.44 4.53
N LYS A 90 -7.10 22.30 5.29
CA LYS A 90 -6.58 23.50 5.97
C LYS A 90 -6.17 23.29 7.43
N ASN A 91 -6.24 22.06 7.96
CA ASN A 91 -5.81 21.82 9.34
C ASN A 91 -4.29 21.94 9.43
N HIS A 92 -3.80 22.71 10.41
CA HIS A 92 -2.39 22.90 10.73
C HIS A 92 -2.08 22.74 12.23
N GLU A 93 -3.04 22.20 12.99
CA GLU A 93 -2.82 21.85 14.40
C GLU A 93 -1.79 20.72 14.54
N THR A 94 -1.01 20.74 15.62
CA THR A 94 -0.08 19.65 15.94
C THR A 94 -0.86 18.44 16.47
N GLY A 95 -0.61 17.27 15.87
CA GLY A 95 -1.25 16.04 16.25
C GLY A 95 -1.05 14.92 15.23
N ASP A 96 -1.76 13.83 15.44
CA ASP A 96 -1.65 12.64 14.61
C ASP A 96 -2.94 12.42 13.80
N TYR A 97 -2.79 11.99 12.55
CA TYR A 97 -3.89 11.58 11.69
C TYR A 97 -3.99 10.06 11.68
N ILE A 98 -5.12 9.54 12.13
CA ILE A 98 -5.39 8.12 12.25
C ILE A 98 -6.45 7.66 11.25
N CYS A 99 -6.42 6.41 10.84
CA CYS A 99 -7.41 5.84 9.93
C CYS A 99 -8.80 5.87 10.57
N ALA A 100 -9.78 6.48 9.90
CA ALA A 100 -11.13 6.59 10.41
C ALA A 100 -11.82 5.23 10.63
N ALA A 101 -11.39 4.19 9.90
CA ALA A 101 -11.97 2.84 10.06
C ALA A 101 -11.38 2.03 11.22
N CYS A 102 -10.07 2.14 11.49
CA CYS A 102 -9.41 1.21 12.42
C CYS A 102 -8.48 1.87 13.45
N GLY A 103 -8.38 3.20 13.43
CA GLY A 103 -7.52 3.98 14.33
C GLY A 103 -6.02 3.77 14.12
N ASN A 104 -5.59 3.17 13.01
CA ASN A 104 -4.16 3.04 12.70
C ASN A 104 -3.51 4.42 12.50
N LEU A 105 -2.32 4.66 13.05
CA LEU A 105 -1.59 5.89 12.81
C LEU A 105 -1.14 5.96 11.34
N LEU A 106 -1.57 6.99 10.62
CA LEU A 106 -1.29 7.15 9.18
C LEU A 106 -0.24 8.22 8.92
N PHE A 107 -0.45 9.43 9.45
CA PHE A 107 0.39 10.60 9.19
C PHE A 107 0.55 11.44 10.45
N LYS A 108 1.61 12.25 10.49
CA LYS A 108 1.86 13.23 11.55
C LYS A 108 1.68 14.64 11.00
N SER A 109 1.29 15.59 11.85
CA SER A 109 1.21 17.01 11.46
C SER A 109 2.51 17.56 10.88
N ASP A 110 3.65 17.07 11.36
CA ASP A 110 4.99 17.55 10.98
C ASP A 110 5.32 17.27 9.50
N THR A 111 4.66 16.26 8.92
CA THR A 111 4.84 15.89 7.52
C THR A 111 3.79 16.52 6.62
N LYS A 112 2.80 17.21 7.21
CA LYS A 112 1.73 17.88 6.49
C LYS A 112 2.20 19.21 5.90
N TYR A 113 1.77 19.50 4.68
CA TYR A 113 2.04 20.78 4.03
C TYR A 113 0.89 21.24 3.13
N ASN A 114 0.94 22.49 2.69
CA ASN A 114 -0.04 23.02 1.75
C ASN A 114 0.43 22.79 0.31
N SER A 115 -0.16 21.82 -0.37
CA SER A 115 0.12 21.52 -1.78
C SER A 115 -0.73 22.32 -2.77
N GLY A 116 -1.78 23.00 -2.31
CA GLY A 116 -2.78 23.63 -3.19
C GLY A 116 -3.72 22.65 -3.91
N SER A 117 -3.59 21.34 -3.68
CA SER A 117 -4.38 20.32 -4.39
C SER A 117 -5.88 20.31 -4.03
N GLY A 118 -6.23 20.78 -2.83
CA GLY A 118 -7.58 20.72 -2.28
C GLY A 118 -7.85 19.57 -1.32
N TRP A 119 -6.87 18.71 -1.09
CA TRP A 119 -6.90 17.65 -0.08
C TRP A 119 -5.70 17.76 0.88
N PRO A 120 -5.79 17.25 2.12
CA PRO A 120 -4.63 17.19 3.01
C PRO A 120 -3.49 16.42 2.33
N SER A 121 -2.29 17.00 2.41
CA SER A 121 -1.10 16.49 1.74
C SER A 121 0.03 16.32 2.73
N TYR A 122 0.71 15.18 2.65
CA TYR A 122 1.86 14.83 3.47
C TYR A 122 3.03 14.42 2.59
N TRP A 123 4.26 14.63 3.04
CA TRP A 123 5.44 14.21 2.27
C TRP A 123 6.01 12.84 2.68
N GLU A 124 5.58 12.31 3.84
CA GLU A 124 5.86 10.93 4.27
C GLU A 124 4.74 10.41 5.20
N PRO A 125 4.51 9.08 5.25
CA PRO A 125 3.66 8.44 6.25
C PRO A 125 4.33 8.46 7.64
N ALA A 126 3.55 8.22 8.69
CA ALA A 126 4.08 8.18 10.06
C ALA A 126 5.08 7.04 10.31
N ALA A 127 4.96 5.94 9.56
CA ALA A 127 5.89 4.82 9.52
C ALA A 127 5.71 4.02 8.21
N ASP A 128 6.69 3.20 7.83
CA ASP A 128 6.59 2.29 6.67
C ASP A 128 5.42 1.31 6.80
N SER A 129 5.04 0.96 8.04
CA SER A 129 3.91 0.08 8.33
C SER A 129 2.56 0.79 8.42
N SER A 130 2.50 2.11 8.19
CA SER A 130 1.25 2.88 8.29
C SER A 130 0.37 2.68 7.05
N VAL A 131 0.98 2.61 5.87
CA VAL A 131 0.30 2.58 4.58
C VAL A 131 0.91 1.52 3.66
N VAL A 132 0.12 1.03 2.71
CA VAL A 132 0.59 0.21 1.59
C VAL A 132 0.31 0.97 0.29
N LEU A 133 1.23 0.86 -0.66
CA LEU A 133 1.10 1.44 -1.99
C LEU A 133 0.65 0.36 -2.97
N VAL A 134 -0.40 0.63 -3.72
CA VAL A 134 -0.99 -0.31 -4.68
C VAL A 134 -1.12 0.38 -6.03
N GLU A 135 -0.84 -0.33 -7.11
CA GLU A 135 -1.04 0.20 -8.45
C GLU A 135 -2.54 0.35 -8.75
N ASP A 136 -2.94 1.53 -9.22
CA ASP A 136 -4.31 1.87 -9.60
C ASP A 136 -4.36 2.25 -11.08
N ASN A 137 -4.93 1.36 -11.88
CA ASN A 137 -5.14 1.51 -13.31
C ASN A 137 -6.58 1.91 -13.69
N SER A 138 -7.35 2.43 -12.73
CA SER A 138 -8.72 2.89 -12.96
C SER A 138 -8.76 4.15 -13.85
N PHE A 139 -9.90 4.35 -14.52
CA PHE A 139 -10.16 5.51 -15.38
C PHE A 139 -9.14 5.76 -16.50
N GLY A 140 -8.40 4.72 -16.92
CA GLY A 140 -7.40 4.82 -17.99
C GLY A 140 -6.13 5.58 -17.59
N MET A 141 -5.90 5.78 -16.29
CA MET A 141 -4.70 6.41 -15.74
C MET A 141 -3.93 5.39 -14.90
N THR A 142 -2.60 5.46 -14.90
CA THR A 142 -1.76 4.71 -13.96
C THR A 142 -1.37 5.64 -12.80
N ARG A 143 -1.88 5.32 -11.61
CA ARG A 143 -1.62 6.04 -10.36
C ARG A 143 -1.18 5.05 -9.29
N THR A 144 -0.66 5.57 -8.18
CA THR A 144 -0.36 4.75 -7.00
C THR A 144 -1.35 5.07 -5.90
N GLU A 145 -2.27 4.13 -5.63
CA GLU A 145 -3.22 4.19 -4.51
C GLU A 145 -2.48 4.05 -3.18
N VAL A 146 -2.91 4.83 -2.19
CA VAL A 146 -2.47 4.71 -0.80
C VAL A 146 -3.61 4.08 -0.01
N ILE A 147 -3.35 2.92 0.59
CA ILE A 147 -4.30 2.21 1.46
C ILE A 147 -3.75 2.08 2.87
N CYS A 148 -4.65 1.95 3.86
CA CYS A 148 -4.27 1.66 5.24
C CYS A 148 -3.67 0.24 5.33
N ALA A 149 -2.44 0.13 5.84
CA ALA A 149 -1.77 -1.17 5.96
C ALA A 149 -2.47 -2.14 6.93
N ARG A 150 -3.26 -1.62 7.88
CA ARG A 150 -3.88 -2.41 8.94
C ARG A 150 -5.25 -3.01 8.57
N CYS A 151 -6.04 -2.32 7.76
CA CYS A 151 -7.41 -2.72 7.42
C CYS A 151 -7.74 -2.65 5.91
N GLY A 152 -6.79 -2.22 5.08
CA GLY A 152 -6.95 -2.15 3.63
C GLY A 152 -7.85 -1.02 3.13
N SER A 153 -8.24 -0.08 3.99
CA SER A 153 -9.12 1.01 3.57
C SER A 153 -8.42 1.99 2.63
N HIS A 154 -9.12 2.43 1.60
CA HIS A 154 -8.66 3.47 0.68
C HIS A 154 -8.46 4.80 1.42
N LEU A 155 -7.32 5.46 1.18
CA LEU A 155 -6.98 6.75 1.76
C LEU A 155 -6.89 7.83 0.68
N GLY A 156 -6.22 7.54 -0.43
CA GLY A 156 -6.02 8.47 -1.53
C GLY A 156 -4.93 7.98 -2.48
N HIS A 157 -4.08 8.89 -2.96
CA HIS A 157 -3.00 8.58 -3.90
C HIS A 157 -1.70 9.28 -3.55
N VAL A 158 -0.58 8.72 -4.02
CA VAL A 158 0.75 9.33 -3.90
C VAL A 158 1.28 9.77 -5.26
N PHE A 159 1.94 10.92 -5.29
CA PHE A 159 2.53 11.54 -6.48
C PHE A 159 3.99 11.94 -6.23
N ASP A 160 4.75 12.15 -7.31
CA ASP A 160 6.18 12.50 -7.29
C ASP A 160 6.46 14.01 -7.41
N ASP A 161 5.47 14.83 -7.04
CA ASP A 161 5.51 16.30 -7.09
C ASP A 161 5.49 16.92 -5.68
N GLY A 162 6.03 16.18 -4.70
CA GLY A 162 6.15 16.63 -3.32
C GLY A 162 7.37 17.48 -3.02
N PRO A 163 7.46 18.05 -1.81
CA PRO A 163 8.62 18.80 -1.37
C PRO A 163 9.79 17.87 -1.01
N ASN A 164 10.98 18.46 -0.84
CA ASN A 164 12.07 17.81 -0.12
C ASN A 164 11.62 17.46 1.32
N PRO A 165 12.14 16.38 1.92
CA PRO A 165 13.27 15.55 1.46
C PRO A 165 12.88 14.38 0.55
N THR A 166 11.61 13.99 0.49
CA THR A 166 11.19 12.75 -0.20
C THR A 166 10.80 12.95 -1.65
N GLY A 167 10.38 14.16 -2.03
CA GLY A 167 9.76 14.43 -3.33
C GLY A 167 8.37 13.80 -3.48
N LYS A 168 7.81 13.22 -2.41
CA LYS A 168 6.51 12.53 -2.46
C LYS A 168 5.40 13.43 -1.95
N ARG A 169 4.22 13.33 -2.57
CA ARG A 169 2.98 13.95 -2.11
C ARG A 169 1.92 12.88 -1.89
N TYR A 170 1.71 12.51 -0.64
CA TYR A 170 0.58 11.69 -0.19
C TYR A 170 -0.65 12.59 -0.11
N CYS A 171 -1.52 12.51 -1.11
CA CYS A 171 -2.74 13.31 -1.25
C CYS A 171 -3.94 12.48 -0.77
N ILE A 172 -4.47 12.81 0.40
CA ILE A 172 -5.33 11.91 1.17
C ILE A 172 -6.72 12.52 1.36
N ASN A 173 -7.77 11.71 1.30
CA ASN A 173 -9.12 12.16 1.63
C ASN A 173 -9.23 12.48 3.13
N SER A 174 -9.73 13.65 3.50
CA SER A 174 -9.99 14.03 4.89
C SER A 174 -11.00 13.08 5.55
N ILE A 175 -12.02 12.64 4.82
CA ILE A 175 -13.03 11.66 5.26
C ILE A 175 -12.39 10.31 5.68
N SER A 176 -11.23 9.96 5.11
CA SER A 176 -10.55 8.69 5.44
C SER A 176 -9.82 8.71 6.79
N MET A 177 -9.75 9.87 7.45
CA MET A 177 -8.95 10.08 8.65
C MET A 177 -9.76 10.69 9.80
N GLU A 178 -9.29 10.45 11.01
CA GLU A 178 -9.58 11.23 12.21
C GLU A 178 -8.31 11.91 12.71
N PHE A 179 -8.47 12.95 13.53
CA PHE A 179 -7.34 13.73 14.07
C PHE A 179 -7.29 13.58 15.59
N ASP A 180 -6.17 13.07 16.09
CA ASP A 180 -5.87 12.96 17.51
C ASP A 180 -4.92 14.09 17.93
N LYS A 181 -5.47 15.05 18.68
CA LYS A 181 -4.74 16.22 19.20
C LYS A 181 -3.99 15.93 20.51
N ASP A 182 -4.29 14.83 21.20
CA ASP A 182 -3.74 14.56 22.52
C ASP A 182 -2.38 13.85 22.47
N THR A 183 -1.97 13.35 21.32
CA THR A 183 -0.61 12.84 21.06
C THR A 183 0.45 13.92 21.16
N ALA A 184 0.12 15.16 20.78
CA ALA A 184 1.00 16.32 20.90
C ALA A 184 1.36 16.68 22.37
N LYS A 185 0.54 16.27 23.34
CA LYS A 185 0.72 16.59 24.76
C LYS A 185 1.60 15.58 25.51
N LYS A 186 1.73 14.35 25.01
CA LYS A 186 2.44 13.26 25.70
C LYS A 186 3.96 13.26 25.46
N GLY A 187 4.45 14.09 24.55
CA GLY A 187 5.88 14.21 24.21
C GLY A 187 6.59 15.39 24.85
N LYS A 188 5.99 16.05 25.85
CA LYS A 188 6.57 17.20 26.56
C LYS A 188 6.90 16.85 28.00
#